data_AF-A0A1Q3MSI1-F1
#
_entry.id   AF-A0A1Q3MSI1-F1
#
_cell.length_a   1.000
_cell.length_b   1.000
_cell.length_c   1.000
_cell.angle_alpha   90.00
_cell.angle_beta   90.00
_cell.angle_gamma   90.00
#
_symmetry.space_group_name_H-M   'P 1'
#
loop_
_entity.id
_entity.type
_entity.pdbx_description
1 polymer ?
#
loop_
_entity_poly.entity_id
_entity_poly.type
_entity_poly.pdbx_seq_one_letter_code
_entity_poly.pdbx_strand_id
1 'polypeptide(L)'
;MDRYVLIISVGPVQGFIAAARRSRDLWSGSWLLSEMSKAVAKYLSDQKAEMIFPYTEQPDKDLKAGSLFSVGNKIQVVINAENSETIADLAKKASEEAKKCFQEVAEKAFDELSHRHQLRSKIWDKQIDDYVETQAAWAKIGTDGYKKASEKAAQVLAARKATRDFNASAGSAFDQLLMIPKSSLDGARETVLPEEKNISYRLRSQLGLSDSEQLDCAGVAKRLGGDAEQFTPFTRVAAHAWIEALTANQKNIINEAYESLIKLQLATRVTGNNGKYANLPFDAQLLYPSRLNAEILQADKKREQDPEAEGAFQALNKFKQTLQNAEVWKNGRQPCPYGVLLLADGDRMGELLDAAQDEAQHKEITKALSAFAESVSEKMHDYDGHCIYAGGDDVLGFVPLYKAYA
;
A
#
# COMPACT_ATOMS: atom_id res chain seq x y z
N MET A 1 34.82 -19.92 5.59
CA MET A 1 33.41 -19.45 5.61
C MET A 1 32.57 -20.45 4.86
N ASP A 2 31.44 -20.82 5.44
CA ASP A 2 30.46 -21.71 4.84
C ASP A 2 29.42 -20.89 4.08
N ARG A 3 28.81 -21.50 3.05
CA ARG A 3 27.69 -20.91 2.32
C ARG A 3 26.37 -21.32 2.96
N TYR A 4 25.44 -20.39 3.09
CA TYR A 4 24.11 -20.62 3.63
C TYR A 4 23.04 -20.10 2.68
N VAL A 5 21.93 -20.83 2.58
CA VAL A 5 20.67 -20.27 2.08
C VAL A 5 19.96 -19.63 3.26
N LEU A 6 19.62 -18.35 3.15
CA LEU A 6 18.80 -17.62 4.12
C LEU A 6 17.49 -17.20 3.44
N ILE A 7 16.37 -17.48 4.10
CA ILE A 7 15.04 -17.05 3.68
C ILE A 7 14.43 -16.20 4.80
N ILE A 8 14.04 -14.97 4.47
CA ILE A 8 13.30 -14.07 5.35
C ILE A 8 11.93 -13.84 4.74
N SER A 9 10.89 -13.92 5.56
CA SER A 9 9.53 -13.56 5.18
C SER A 9 9.06 -12.38 6.03
N VAL A 10 8.62 -11.32 5.36
CA VAL A 10 8.02 -10.12 5.96
C VAL A 10 6.49 -10.29 6.00
N GLY A 11 5.85 -9.86 7.06
CA GLY A 11 4.40 -9.93 7.21
C GLY A 11 3.87 -9.09 8.38
N PRO A 12 2.58 -9.25 8.70
CA PRO A 12 1.59 -10.09 8.01
C PRO A 12 1.25 -9.58 6.60
N VAL A 13 1.02 -10.47 5.63
CA VAL A 13 0.76 -10.07 4.22
C VAL A 13 -0.73 -9.86 3.95
N GLN A 14 -1.51 -10.94 3.95
CA GLN A 14 -2.94 -10.86 3.62
C GLN A 14 -3.70 -10.00 4.63
N GLY A 15 -3.43 -10.18 5.93
CA GLY A 15 -4.06 -9.36 6.97
C GLY A 15 -3.73 -7.87 6.86
N PHE A 16 -2.56 -7.49 6.34
CA PHE A 16 -2.15 -6.09 6.23
C PHE A 16 -2.68 -5.41 4.97
N ILE A 17 -2.58 -6.09 3.82
CA ILE A 17 -3.05 -5.58 2.52
C ILE A 17 -4.57 -5.61 2.44
N ALA A 18 -5.21 -6.71 2.85
CA ALA A 18 -6.67 -6.87 2.73
C ALA A 18 -7.44 -6.06 3.77
N ALA A 19 -6.79 -5.63 4.86
CA ALA A 19 -7.35 -4.67 5.82
C ALA A 19 -7.45 -3.27 5.19
N ALA A 20 -8.37 -3.12 4.25
CA ALA A 20 -8.51 -1.95 3.40
C ALA A 20 -10.00 -1.63 3.23
N ARG A 21 -10.37 -0.36 3.38
CA ARG A 21 -11.72 0.12 3.04
C ARG A 21 -11.71 1.03 1.81
N ARG A 22 -10.54 1.60 1.50
CA ARG A 22 -10.31 2.43 0.31
C ARG A 22 -9.30 1.76 -0.60
N SER A 23 -9.38 2.07 -1.89
CA SER A 23 -8.38 1.68 -2.88
C SER A 23 -6.97 2.19 -2.52
N ARG A 24 -6.89 3.35 -1.85
CA ARG A 24 -5.65 3.88 -1.27
C ARG A 24 -5.06 2.99 -0.18
N ASP A 25 -5.90 2.38 0.67
CA ASP A 25 -5.44 1.46 1.73
C ASP A 25 -4.80 0.21 1.12
N LEU A 26 -5.44 -0.30 0.06
CA LEU A 26 -4.98 -1.48 -0.67
C LEU A 26 -3.63 -1.23 -1.34
N TRP A 27 -3.51 -0.09 -2.03
CA TRP A 27 -2.26 0.30 -2.69
C TRP A 27 -1.14 0.60 -1.71
N SER A 28 -1.38 1.46 -0.72
CA SER A 28 -0.37 1.81 0.29
C SER A 28 0.05 0.58 1.10
N GLY A 29 -0.87 -0.33 1.42
CA GLY A 29 -0.55 -1.58 2.11
C GLY A 29 0.39 -2.47 1.30
N SER A 30 0.15 -2.60 -0.01
CA SER A 30 1.03 -3.34 -0.92
C SER A 30 2.38 -2.65 -1.13
N TRP A 31 2.37 -1.35 -1.38
CA TRP A 31 3.56 -0.52 -1.52
C TRP A 31 4.43 -0.61 -0.26
N LEU A 32 3.84 -0.43 0.92
CA LEU A 32 4.54 -0.48 2.20
C LEU A 32 5.12 -1.87 2.48
N LEU A 33 4.41 -2.95 2.16
CA LEU A 33 4.97 -4.30 2.22
C LEU A 33 6.18 -4.44 1.29
N SER A 34 6.09 -3.93 0.07
CA SER A 34 7.21 -3.95 -0.86
C SER A 34 8.39 -3.12 -0.36
N GLU A 35 8.18 -1.94 0.23
CA GLU A 35 9.25 -1.10 0.77
C GLU A 35 9.94 -1.76 1.97
N MET A 36 9.17 -2.38 2.88
CA MET A 36 9.74 -3.16 3.98
C MET A 36 10.58 -4.34 3.47
N SER A 37 10.09 -5.08 2.47
CA SER A 37 10.84 -6.17 1.85
C SER A 37 12.08 -5.68 1.09
N LYS A 38 12.03 -4.51 0.44
CA LYS A 38 13.20 -3.85 -0.15
C LYS A 38 14.23 -3.50 0.91
N ALA A 39 13.82 -2.95 2.04
CA ALA A 39 14.73 -2.61 3.13
C ALA A 39 15.51 -3.85 3.60
N VAL A 40 14.83 -4.99 3.77
CA VAL A 40 15.45 -6.30 4.08
C VAL A 40 16.43 -6.72 2.98
N ALA A 41 15.98 -6.72 1.72
CA ALA A 41 16.78 -7.16 0.59
C ALA A 41 18.02 -6.26 0.38
N LYS A 42 17.86 -4.94 0.51
CA LYS A 42 18.93 -3.95 0.39
C LYS A 42 19.98 -4.16 1.46
N TYR A 43 19.56 -4.33 2.72
CA TYR A 43 20.47 -4.62 3.81
C TYR A 43 21.29 -5.89 3.53
N LEU A 44 20.64 -6.99 3.13
CA LEU A 44 21.34 -8.24 2.81
C LEU A 44 22.30 -8.08 1.62
N SER A 45 21.89 -7.35 0.58
CA SER A 45 22.74 -7.05 -0.57
C SER A 45 23.98 -6.22 -0.19
N ASP A 46 23.82 -5.26 0.72
CA ASP A 46 24.93 -4.46 1.27
C ASP A 46 25.93 -5.31 2.05
N GLN A 47 25.44 -6.37 2.72
CA GLN A 47 26.25 -7.42 3.35
C GLN A 47 26.84 -8.44 2.35
N LYS A 48 26.79 -8.13 1.04
CA LYS A 48 27.31 -8.97 -0.05
C LYS A 48 26.61 -10.33 -0.15
N ALA A 49 25.35 -10.42 0.28
CA ALA A 49 24.52 -11.59 -0.01
C ALA A 49 24.18 -11.64 -1.51
N GLU A 50 24.20 -12.84 -2.08
CA GLU A 50 23.77 -13.08 -3.45
C GLU A 50 22.25 -13.21 -3.48
N MET A 51 21.58 -12.30 -4.19
CA MET A 51 20.13 -12.29 -4.33
C MET A 51 19.64 -13.46 -5.18
N ILE A 52 18.75 -14.28 -4.62
CA ILE A 52 18.05 -15.35 -5.36
C ILE A 52 16.62 -14.91 -5.68
N PHE A 53 15.87 -14.44 -4.68
CA PHE A 53 14.50 -13.98 -4.85
C PHE A 53 14.25 -12.77 -3.94
N PRO A 54 13.83 -11.60 -4.48
CA PRO A 54 13.76 -11.29 -5.91
C PRO A 54 15.16 -11.30 -6.56
N TYR A 55 15.22 -11.51 -7.88
CA TYR A 55 16.44 -11.32 -8.65
C TYR A 55 16.51 -9.89 -9.20
N THR A 56 17.69 -9.27 -9.10
CA THR A 56 18.02 -7.96 -9.68
C THR A 56 19.49 -7.93 -10.08
N GLU A 57 19.80 -7.32 -11.22
CA GLU A 57 21.17 -7.05 -11.66
C GLU A 57 21.70 -5.70 -11.12
N GLN A 58 20.82 -4.84 -10.61
CA GLN A 58 21.12 -3.47 -10.18
C GLN A 58 20.60 -3.20 -8.76
N PRO A 59 21.05 -3.95 -7.73
CA PRO A 59 20.49 -3.85 -6.37
C PRO A 59 20.57 -2.44 -5.78
N ASP A 60 21.60 -1.65 -6.10
CA ASP A 60 21.75 -0.27 -5.64
C ASP A 60 20.66 0.68 -6.18
N LYS A 61 20.08 0.35 -7.34
CA LYS A 61 19.01 1.11 -7.98
C LYS A 61 17.64 0.52 -7.63
N ASP A 62 17.50 -0.79 -7.78
CA ASP A 62 16.21 -1.48 -7.71
C ASP A 62 15.74 -1.65 -6.26
N LEU A 63 16.65 -1.89 -5.31
CA LEU A 63 16.31 -2.04 -3.89
C LEU A 63 16.35 -0.72 -3.13
N LYS A 64 16.55 0.41 -3.82
CA LYS A 64 16.48 1.74 -3.22
C LYS A 64 15.02 2.04 -2.83
N ALA A 65 14.84 2.66 -1.67
CA ALA A 65 13.53 3.12 -1.21
C ALA A 65 12.85 4.01 -2.27
N GLY A 66 11.57 3.76 -2.53
CA GLY A 66 10.75 4.46 -3.52
C GLY A 66 11.05 4.11 -4.98
N SER A 67 11.88 3.10 -5.26
CA SER A 67 12.05 2.58 -6.63
C SER A 67 10.74 1.96 -7.16
N LEU A 68 10.60 1.87 -8.49
CA LEU A 68 9.46 1.18 -9.12
C LEU A 68 9.56 -0.35 -9.05
N PHE A 69 10.75 -0.88 -8.75
CA PHE A 69 10.96 -2.32 -8.59
C PHE A 69 10.07 -2.83 -7.45
N SER A 70 9.34 -3.92 -7.65
CA SER A 70 8.44 -4.46 -6.62
C SER A 70 9.08 -5.69 -5.99
N VAL A 71 9.01 -5.78 -4.66
CA VAL A 71 9.60 -6.89 -3.91
C VAL A 71 8.52 -7.59 -3.10
N GLY A 72 8.33 -8.87 -3.41
CA GLY A 72 7.42 -9.73 -2.66
C GLY A 72 7.84 -9.93 -1.21
N ASN A 73 6.97 -10.55 -0.42
CA ASN A 73 7.17 -10.71 1.02
C ASN A 73 8.20 -11.78 1.41
N LYS A 74 8.76 -12.51 0.45
CA LYS A 74 9.77 -13.54 0.64
C LYS A 74 11.08 -13.06 0.02
N ILE A 75 12.12 -13.00 0.83
CA ILE A 75 13.49 -12.69 0.41
C ILE A 75 14.31 -13.96 0.60
N GLN A 76 14.96 -14.45 -0.45
CA GLN A 76 15.88 -15.58 -0.42
C GLN A 76 17.24 -15.17 -0.97
N VAL A 77 18.28 -15.44 -0.20
CA VAL A 77 19.67 -15.10 -0.55
C VAL A 77 20.62 -16.26 -0.27
N VAL A 78 21.78 -16.24 -0.92
CA VAL A 78 22.94 -17.06 -0.54
C VAL A 78 24.00 -16.15 0.07
N ILE A 79 24.55 -16.53 1.22
CA ILE A 79 25.54 -15.71 1.92
C ILE A 79 26.65 -16.58 2.53
N ASN A 80 27.87 -16.04 2.52
CA ASN A 80 29.02 -16.62 3.19
C ASN A 80 29.05 -16.17 4.65
N ALA A 81 29.16 -17.11 5.58
CA ALA A 81 29.30 -16.80 7.01
C ALA A 81 30.24 -17.79 7.71
N GLU A 82 30.76 -17.39 8.87
CA GLU A 82 31.62 -18.25 9.68
C GLU A 82 30.84 -19.37 10.37
N ASN A 83 29.64 -19.05 10.85
CA ASN A 83 28.80 -19.98 11.57
C ASN A 83 27.31 -19.56 11.49
N SER A 84 26.45 -20.39 12.08
CA SER A 84 25.00 -20.18 12.12
C SER A 84 24.57 -18.96 12.96
N GLU A 85 25.34 -18.55 13.96
CA GLU A 85 25.02 -17.41 14.82
C GLU A 85 25.17 -16.09 14.05
N THR A 86 26.19 -16.00 13.18
CA THR A 86 26.35 -14.87 12.28
C THR A 86 25.14 -14.69 11.36
N ILE A 87 24.57 -15.79 10.84
CA ILE A 87 23.36 -15.73 10.00
C ILE A 87 22.14 -15.28 10.81
N ALA A 88 22.03 -15.72 12.06
CA ALA A 88 20.94 -15.30 12.95
C ALA A 88 21.00 -13.78 13.24
N ASP A 89 22.19 -13.25 13.52
CA ASP A 89 22.39 -11.81 13.74
C ASP A 89 22.10 -10.99 12.46
N LEU A 90 22.54 -11.48 11.30
CA LEU A 90 22.21 -10.86 10.01
C LEU A 90 20.72 -10.84 9.73
N ALA A 91 20.02 -11.95 9.97
CA ALA A 91 18.58 -12.02 9.80
C ALA A 91 17.85 -11.06 10.75
N LYS A 92 18.29 -10.98 12.01
CA LYS A 92 17.74 -10.05 13.00
C LYS A 92 17.91 -8.59 12.58
N LYS A 93 19.11 -8.19 12.15
CA LYS A 93 19.36 -6.82 11.68
C LYS A 93 18.57 -6.50 10.41
N ALA A 94 18.46 -7.43 9.47
CA ALA A 94 17.62 -7.26 8.30
C ALA A 94 16.13 -7.06 8.68
N SER A 95 15.65 -7.80 9.68
CA SER A 95 14.31 -7.63 10.24
C SER A 95 14.10 -6.27 10.93
N GLU A 96 15.13 -5.73 11.59
CA GLU A 96 15.10 -4.38 12.18
C GLU A 96 14.96 -3.30 11.09
N GLU A 97 15.55 -3.48 9.91
CA GLU A 97 15.36 -2.54 8.78
C GLU A 97 13.92 -2.53 8.25
N ALA A 98 13.22 -3.68 8.20
CA ALA A 98 11.79 -3.71 7.87
C ALA A 98 10.96 -2.91 8.88
N LYS A 99 11.23 -3.10 10.18
CA LYS A 99 10.55 -2.37 11.26
C LYS A 99 10.77 -0.87 11.14
N LYS A 100 12.02 -0.46 10.95
CA LYS A 100 12.41 0.93 10.79
C LYS A 100 11.73 1.57 9.58
N CYS A 101 11.68 0.88 8.45
CA CYS A 101 10.95 1.34 7.26
C CYS A 101 9.47 1.63 7.56
N PHE A 102 8.79 0.74 8.30
CA PHE A 102 7.40 0.98 8.70
C PHE A 102 7.27 2.18 9.64
N GLN A 103 8.14 2.28 10.65
CA GLN A 103 8.15 3.37 11.61
C GLN A 103 8.34 4.72 10.91
N GLU A 104 9.30 4.83 10.00
CA GLU A 104 9.55 6.05 9.23
C GLU A 104 8.32 6.48 8.40
N VAL A 105 7.64 5.52 7.76
CA VAL A 105 6.40 5.80 7.00
C VAL A 105 5.26 6.22 7.93
N ALA A 106 5.10 5.54 9.06
CA ALA A 106 4.05 5.86 10.03
C ALA A 106 4.29 7.23 10.69
N GLU A 107 5.51 7.53 11.10
CA GLU A 107 5.91 8.82 11.67
C GLU A 107 5.71 9.95 10.67
N LYS A 108 6.12 9.76 9.41
CA LYS A 108 5.86 10.73 8.34
C LYS A 108 4.36 10.98 8.17
N ALA A 109 3.55 9.92 8.11
CA ALA A 109 2.10 10.03 8.03
C ALA A 109 1.51 10.80 9.23
N PHE A 110 2.00 10.52 10.44
CA PHE A 110 1.60 11.23 11.65
C PHE A 110 1.99 12.71 11.59
N ASP A 111 3.17 13.02 11.07
CA ASP A 111 3.69 14.37 11.00
C ASP A 111 2.95 15.25 9.99
N GLU A 112 2.53 14.68 8.86
CA GLU A 112 1.78 15.35 7.79
C GLU A 112 0.30 15.60 8.16
N LEU A 113 -0.23 14.93 9.19
CA LEU A 113 -1.59 15.13 9.65
C LEU A 113 -1.82 16.52 10.24
N SER A 114 -2.79 17.23 9.67
CA SER A 114 -3.35 18.41 10.34
C SER A 114 -4.11 17.98 11.58
N HIS A 115 -4.01 18.79 12.63
CA HIS A 115 -4.60 18.48 13.95
C HIS A 115 -4.14 17.13 14.54
N ARG A 116 -2.93 16.65 14.22
CA ARG A 116 -2.37 15.40 14.77
C ARG A 116 -2.40 15.31 16.30
N HIS A 117 -2.38 16.45 16.99
CA HIS A 117 -2.52 16.53 18.46
C HIS A 117 -3.84 15.96 18.99
N GLN A 118 -4.84 15.76 18.12
CA GLN A 118 -6.10 15.11 18.44
C GLN A 118 -5.98 13.58 18.55
N LEU A 119 -4.95 12.97 17.94
CA LEU A 119 -4.72 11.52 18.00
C LEU A 119 -4.24 11.09 19.39
N ARG A 120 -4.58 9.86 19.79
CA ARG A 120 -4.14 9.25 21.05
C ARG A 120 -2.68 8.80 20.94
N SER A 121 -1.74 9.71 21.17
CA SER A 121 -0.29 9.44 21.10
C SER A 121 0.16 8.22 21.92
N LYS A 122 -0.34 8.05 23.14
CA LYS A 122 0.01 6.88 23.96
C LYS A 122 -0.37 5.53 23.33
N ILE A 123 -1.44 5.49 22.52
CA ILE A 123 -1.85 4.29 21.80
C ILE A 123 -1.01 4.14 20.54
N TRP A 124 -0.76 5.25 19.84
CA TRP A 124 0.16 5.30 18.70
C TRP A 124 1.54 4.71 19.05
N ASP A 125 2.17 5.20 20.11
CA ASP A 125 3.52 4.79 20.54
C ASP A 125 3.58 3.30 20.90
N LYS A 126 2.49 2.74 21.44
CA LYS A 126 2.40 1.31 21.73
C LYS A 126 2.25 0.45 20.47
N GLN A 127 1.60 0.98 19.44
CA GLN A 127 1.27 0.21 18.25
C GLN A 127 2.37 0.27 17.19
N ILE A 128 3.12 1.36 17.08
CA ILE A 128 4.04 1.61 15.96
C ILE A 128 5.13 0.55 15.78
N ASP A 129 5.60 -0.10 16.86
CA ASP A 129 6.60 -1.19 16.80
C ASP A 129 5.97 -2.61 16.81
N ASP A 130 4.64 -2.72 16.79
CA ASP A 130 3.93 -3.98 16.99
C ASP A 130 3.37 -4.60 15.69
N TYR A 131 3.47 -3.91 14.54
CA TYR A 131 2.87 -4.42 13.28
C TYR A 131 3.77 -5.36 12.49
N VAL A 132 5.06 -5.07 12.42
CA VAL A 132 5.96 -5.75 11.48
C VAL A 132 6.46 -7.05 12.09
N GLU A 133 5.98 -8.16 11.52
CA GLU A 133 6.43 -9.50 11.84
C GLU A 133 7.39 -9.98 10.76
N THR A 134 8.53 -10.52 11.18
CA THR A 134 9.48 -11.16 10.27
C THR A 134 9.83 -12.55 10.76
N GLN A 135 9.91 -13.49 9.84
CA GLN A 135 10.28 -14.87 10.14
C GLN A 135 11.46 -15.24 9.25
N ALA A 136 12.51 -15.79 9.83
CA ALA A 136 13.72 -16.17 9.12
C ALA A 136 14.06 -17.64 9.37
N ALA A 137 14.62 -18.28 8.35
CA ALA A 137 15.21 -19.60 8.45
C ALA A 137 16.40 -19.73 7.50
N TRP A 138 17.35 -20.57 7.85
CA TRP A 138 18.54 -20.79 7.04
C TRP A 138 19.04 -22.22 7.11
N ALA A 139 19.81 -22.62 6.10
CA ALA A 139 20.45 -23.93 6.04
C ALA A 139 21.83 -23.82 5.38
N LYS A 140 22.81 -24.54 5.93
CA LYS A 140 24.15 -24.64 5.35
C LYS A 140 24.08 -25.41 4.02
N ILE A 141 24.73 -24.88 2.99
CA ILE A 141 24.96 -25.59 1.72
C ILE A 141 26.07 -26.61 1.97
N GLY A 142 25.67 -27.84 2.25
CA GLY A 142 26.56 -28.97 2.49
C GLY A 142 26.92 -29.74 1.22
N THR A 143 27.44 -30.95 1.38
CA THR A 143 27.77 -31.87 0.29
C THR A 143 26.57 -32.27 -0.56
N ASP A 144 25.38 -32.20 0.03
CA ASP A 144 24.10 -32.45 -0.64
C ASP A 144 23.67 -31.33 -1.61
N GLY A 145 24.41 -30.23 -1.66
CA GLY A 145 24.21 -29.15 -2.62
C GLY A 145 23.15 -28.12 -2.23
N TYR A 146 22.98 -27.14 -3.12
CA TYR A 146 22.09 -25.98 -2.96
C TYR A 146 20.63 -26.37 -2.77
N LYS A 147 20.12 -27.28 -3.61
CA LYS A 147 18.71 -27.67 -3.62
C LYS A 147 18.22 -28.15 -2.25
N LYS A 148 18.91 -29.15 -1.66
CA LYS A 148 18.53 -29.67 -0.33
C LYS A 148 18.62 -28.60 0.76
N ALA A 149 19.58 -27.67 0.68
CA ALA A 149 19.66 -26.55 1.62
C ALA A 149 18.48 -25.60 1.46
N SER A 150 18.09 -25.27 0.23
CA SER A 150 16.92 -24.42 -0.07
C SER A 150 15.61 -25.06 0.43
N GLU A 151 15.38 -26.33 0.12
CA GLU A 151 14.22 -27.10 0.60
C GLU A 151 14.16 -27.14 2.13
N LYS A 152 15.30 -27.40 2.78
CA LYS A 152 15.39 -27.43 4.25
C LYS A 152 15.09 -26.07 4.87
N ALA A 153 15.66 -24.99 4.33
CA ALA A 153 15.39 -23.64 4.81
C ALA A 153 13.90 -23.28 4.64
N ALA A 154 13.28 -23.66 3.52
CA ALA A 154 11.85 -23.43 3.28
C ALA A 154 10.96 -24.21 4.26
N GLN A 155 11.28 -25.48 4.53
CA GLN A 155 10.57 -26.31 5.52
C GLN A 155 10.68 -25.73 6.94
N VAL A 156 11.89 -25.30 7.34
CA VAL A 156 12.10 -24.67 8.66
C VAL A 156 11.36 -23.34 8.76
N LEU A 157 11.33 -22.54 7.69
CA LEU A 157 10.56 -21.29 7.67
C LEU A 157 9.06 -21.55 7.84
N ALA A 158 8.53 -22.58 7.17
CA ALA A 158 7.13 -22.97 7.31
C ALA A 158 6.80 -23.40 8.75
N ALA A 159 7.68 -24.20 9.37
CA ALA A 159 7.54 -24.56 10.79
C ALA A 159 7.59 -23.32 11.71
N ARG A 160 8.52 -22.39 11.47
CA ARG A 160 8.65 -21.15 12.25
C ARG A 160 7.40 -20.27 12.15
N LYS A 161 6.79 -20.18 10.96
CA LYS A 161 5.52 -19.46 10.72
C LYS A 161 4.32 -20.09 11.44
N ALA A 162 4.37 -21.40 11.72
CA ALA A 162 3.34 -22.11 12.48
C ALA A 162 3.50 -21.94 14.00
N THR A 163 4.71 -21.70 14.49
CA THR A 163 5.02 -21.53 15.93
C THR A 163 5.20 -20.06 16.33
N ARG A 164 4.33 -19.16 15.86
CA ARG A 164 4.47 -17.70 16.04
C ARG A 164 4.61 -17.31 17.51
N ASP A 165 5.25 -16.17 17.74
CA ASP A 165 5.36 -15.60 19.08
C ASP A 165 4.03 -14.95 19.45
N PHE A 166 3.51 -15.27 20.64
CA PHE A 166 2.28 -14.69 21.16
C PHE A 166 2.61 -13.86 22.40
N ASN A 167 2.71 -12.55 22.22
CA ASN A 167 2.85 -11.62 23.34
C ASN A 167 1.47 -11.26 23.88
N ALA A 168 1.35 -11.14 25.21
CA ALA A 168 0.12 -10.66 25.83
C ALA A 168 -0.10 -9.18 25.48
N SER A 169 -1.24 -8.85 24.88
CA SER A 169 -1.57 -7.47 24.49
C SER A 169 -1.95 -6.58 25.69
N ALA A 170 -2.46 -7.17 26.77
CA ALA A 170 -2.95 -6.47 27.96
C ALA A 170 -2.34 -7.05 29.25
N GLY A 171 -1.90 -6.18 30.15
CA GLY A 171 -1.49 -6.59 31.50
C GLY A 171 -2.68 -6.87 32.44
N SER A 172 -3.89 -6.41 32.11
CA SER A 172 -5.12 -6.71 32.85
C SER A 172 -6.36 -6.57 31.97
N ALA A 173 -7.47 -7.21 32.36
CA ALA A 173 -8.76 -7.11 31.68
C ALA A 173 -9.40 -5.71 31.75
N PHE A 174 -8.88 -4.83 32.62
CA PHE A 174 -9.42 -3.48 32.87
C PHE A 174 -8.45 -2.38 32.45
N ASP A 175 -7.52 -2.66 31.52
CA ASP A 175 -6.68 -1.62 30.94
C ASP A 175 -7.56 -0.66 30.12
N GLN A 176 -7.80 0.53 30.67
CA GLN A 176 -8.65 1.56 30.05
C GLN A 176 -8.16 1.99 28.67
N LEU A 177 -6.86 1.84 28.36
CA LEU A 177 -6.34 2.13 27.02
C LEU A 177 -6.83 1.14 25.97
N LEU A 178 -7.23 -0.07 26.38
CA LEU A 178 -7.67 -1.16 25.51
C LEU A 178 -9.20 -1.30 25.44
N MET A 179 -9.94 -0.60 26.32
CA MET A 179 -11.40 -0.56 26.40
C MET A 179 -12.04 0.52 25.52
N ILE A 180 -11.50 0.69 24.31
CA ILE A 180 -12.02 1.63 23.31
C ILE A 180 -12.27 0.89 21.99
N PRO A 181 -12.98 1.50 21.02
CA PRO A 181 -13.22 0.86 19.73
C PRO A 181 -11.92 0.43 19.03
N LYS A 182 -12.00 -0.67 18.28
CA LYS A 182 -10.89 -1.16 17.45
C LYS A 182 -10.93 -0.53 16.06
N SER A 183 -9.82 -0.66 15.32
CA SER A 183 -9.71 -0.31 13.92
C SER A 183 -10.84 -0.94 13.11
N SER A 184 -11.46 -0.16 12.23
CA SER A 184 -12.50 -0.61 11.31
C SER A 184 -11.95 -1.33 10.08
N LEU A 185 -10.62 -1.44 9.95
CA LEU A 185 -9.96 -2.12 8.84
C LEU A 185 -9.81 -3.63 9.09
N ASP A 186 -9.40 -4.03 10.30
CA ASP A 186 -9.15 -5.43 10.67
C ASP A 186 -9.73 -5.84 12.03
N GLY A 187 -10.17 -4.88 12.87
CA GLY A 187 -10.64 -5.14 14.22
C GLY A 187 -9.54 -5.56 15.21
N ALA A 188 -8.26 -5.47 14.84
CA ALA A 188 -7.17 -6.03 15.63
C ALA A 188 -6.73 -5.12 16.78
N ARG A 189 -6.53 -3.83 16.51
CA ARG A 189 -5.93 -2.87 17.45
C ARG A 189 -6.85 -1.70 17.76
N GLU A 190 -6.63 -1.06 18.89
CA GLU A 190 -7.39 0.09 19.36
C GLU A 190 -7.27 1.29 18.43
N THR A 191 -8.32 2.10 18.38
CA THR A 191 -8.34 3.32 17.59
C THR A 191 -7.39 4.39 18.16
N VAL A 192 -6.61 5.01 17.28
CA VAL A 192 -5.82 6.22 17.60
C VAL A 192 -6.66 7.49 17.48
N LEU A 193 -7.87 7.42 16.90
CA LEU A 193 -8.75 8.58 16.67
C LEU A 193 -9.58 8.94 17.91
N PRO A 194 -9.68 10.21 18.30
CA PRO A 194 -10.48 10.61 19.46
C PRO A 194 -11.98 10.33 19.25
N GLU A 195 -12.81 10.61 20.26
CA GLU A 195 -14.26 10.54 20.09
C GLU A 195 -14.74 11.42 18.92
N GLU A 196 -15.75 10.98 18.18
CA GLU A 196 -16.25 11.62 16.94
C GLU A 196 -16.52 13.13 17.09
N LYS A 197 -17.09 13.55 18.22
CA LYS A 197 -17.37 14.97 18.53
C LYS A 197 -16.12 15.85 18.63
N ASN A 198 -14.95 15.25 18.86
CA ASN A 198 -13.66 15.93 19.02
C ASN A 198 -12.80 15.88 17.74
N ILE A 199 -13.25 15.20 16.69
CA ILE A 199 -12.52 15.14 15.41
C ILE A 199 -12.86 16.39 14.59
N SER A 200 -11.83 17.18 14.27
CA SER A 200 -11.96 18.31 13.34
C SER A 200 -12.36 17.86 11.93
N TYR A 201 -13.04 18.72 11.17
CA TYR A 201 -13.42 18.43 9.79
C TYR A 201 -12.18 18.17 8.92
N ARG A 202 -11.10 18.94 9.12
CA ARG A 202 -9.88 18.78 8.34
C ARG A 202 -9.18 17.45 8.58
N LEU A 203 -9.04 17.02 9.84
CA LEU A 203 -8.47 15.71 10.16
C LEU A 203 -9.31 14.58 9.54
N ARG A 204 -10.64 14.68 9.64
CA ARG A 204 -11.58 13.71 9.05
C ARG A 204 -11.39 13.61 7.53
N SER A 205 -11.33 14.77 6.87
CA SER A 205 -11.22 14.88 5.42
C SER A 205 -9.89 14.30 4.93
N GLN A 206 -8.77 14.67 5.56
CA GLN A 206 -7.43 14.14 5.23
C GLN A 206 -7.35 12.62 5.35
N LEU A 207 -7.91 12.06 6.42
CA LEU A 207 -7.96 10.61 6.62
C LEU A 207 -9.04 9.92 5.80
N GLY A 208 -9.94 10.66 5.16
CA GLY A 208 -11.08 10.10 4.44
C GLY A 208 -11.97 9.23 5.33
N LEU A 209 -12.32 9.70 6.52
CA LEU A 209 -13.13 8.89 7.44
C LEU A 209 -14.61 8.91 7.07
N SER A 210 -15.21 7.73 7.05
CA SER A 210 -16.67 7.56 7.04
C SER A 210 -17.24 7.79 8.45
N ASP A 211 -18.56 7.92 8.55
CA ASP A 211 -19.23 8.01 9.85
C ASP A 211 -18.90 6.78 10.72
N SER A 212 -18.40 7.05 11.93
CA SER A 212 -17.96 6.04 12.92
C SER A 212 -16.74 5.19 12.52
N GLU A 213 -16.06 5.48 11.41
CA GLU A 213 -14.85 4.76 11.00
C GLU A 213 -13.71 4.99 12.01
N GLN A 214 -13.08 3.90 12.44
CA GLN A 214 -11.99 3.89 13.40
C GLN A 214 -10.70 3.45 12.71
N LEU A 215 -9.58 4.08 13.05
CA LEU A 215 -8.26 3.72 12.53
C LEU A 215 -7.29 3.51 13.68
N ASP A 216 -6.44 2.50 13.55
CA ASP A 216 -5.23 2.30 14.34
C ASP A 216 -4.03 2.98 13.64
N CYS A 217 -2.83 2.85 14.22
CA CYS A 217 -1.60 3.41 13.67
C CYS A 217 -1.34 2.94 12.22
N ALA A 218 -1.52 1.65 11.91
CA ALA A 218 -1.34 1.16 10.54
C ALA A 218 -2.41 1.68 9.58
N GLY A 219 -3.66 1.84 10.03
CA GLY A 219 -4.71 2.47 9.25
C GLY A 219 -4.38 3.90 8.86
N VAL A 220 -3.85 4.70 9.79
CA VAL A 220 -3.37 6.06 9.50
C VAL A 220 -2.16 6.03 8.56
N ALA A 221 -1.17 5.17 8.84
CA ALA A 221 0.01 5.01 8.00
C ALA A 221 -0.34 4.62 6.56
N LYS A 222 -1.37 3.77 6.35
CA LYS A 222 -1.86 3.43 5.01
C LYS A 222 -2.63 4.58 4.34
N ARG A 223 -3.36 5.40 5.09
CA ARG A 223 -4.10 6.54 4.50
C ARG A 223 -3.21 7.62 3.93
N LEU A 224 -2.00 7.77 4.47
CA LEU A 224 -1.06 8.84 4.11
C LEU A 224 0.29 8.33 3.59
N GLY A 225 0.54 7.02 3.67
CA GLY A 225 1.76 6.40 3.20
C GLY A 225 1.86 6.39 1.68
N GLY A 226 3.11 6.45 1.22
CA GLY A 226 3.44 6.55 -0.20
C GLY A 226 3.22 7.96 -0.75
N ASP A 227 3.62 8.18 -2.01
CA ASP A 227 3.28 9.40 -2.70
C ASP A 227 1.85 9.30 -3.24
N ALA A 228 0.96 10.14 -2.71
CA ALA A 228 -0.44 10.23 -3.15
C ALA A 228 -0.57 10.40 -4.66
N GLU A 229 0.41 11.05 -5.29
CA GLU A 229 0.38 11.29 -6.73
C GLU A 229 0.80 10.06 -7.54
N GLN A 230 1.58 9.12 -6.98
CA GLN A 230 1.93 7.85 -7.64
C GLN A 230 0.74 6.89 -7.75
N PHE A 231 -0.25 7.05 -6.88
CA PHE A 231 -1.45 6.23 -6.84
C PHE A 231 -2.57 6.80 -7.72
N THR A 232 -3.24 5.92 -8.48
CA THR A 232 -4.49 6.28 -9.16
C THR A 232 -5.70 5.69 -8.42
N PRO A 233 -6.56 6.54 -7.81
CA PRO A 233 -7.78 6.08 -7.18
C PRO A 233 -8.70 5.35 -8.15
N PHE A 234 -9.36 4.29 -7.67
CA PHE A 234 -10.35 3.54 -8.45
C PHE A 234 -11.41 4.44 -9.10
N THR A 235 -11.86 5.50 -8.42
CA THR A 235 -12.79 6.49 -8.98
C THR A 235 -12.25 7.15 -10.24
N ARG A 236 -10.94 7.44 -10.31
CA ARG A 236 -10.31 8.03 -11.48
C ARG A 236 -10.18 7.03 -12.63
N VAL A 237 -9.85 5.78 -12.34
CA VAL A 237 -9.81 4.69 -13.34
C VAL A 237 -11.20 4.47 -13.93
N ALA A 238 -12.22 4.28 -13.07
CA ALA A 238 -13.60 4.04 -13.50
C ALA A 238 -14.22 5.22 -14.26
N ALA A 239 -13.88 6.46 -13.88
CA ALA A 239 -14.34 7.66 -14.59
C ALA A 239 -13.64 7.90 -15.94
N HIS A 240 -12.57 7.19 -16.26
CA HIS A 240 -11.65 7.61 -17.32
C HIS A 240 -12.28 7.74 -18.71
N ALA A 241 -13.03 6.73 -19.19
CA ALA A 241 -13.71 6.83 -20.49
C ALA A 241 -14.70 8.00 -20.55
N TRP A 242 -15.42 8.25 -19.46
CA TRP A 242 -16.35 9.38 -19.39
C TRP A 242 -15.61 10.71 -19.44
N ILE A 243 -14.50 10.84 -18.70
CA ILE A 243 -13.63 12.03 -18.74
C ILE A 243 -13.12 12.25 -20.15
N GLU A 244 -12.65 11.21 -20.84
CA GLU A 244 -12.10 11.36 -22.19
C GLU A 244 -13.13 11.84 -23.21
N ALA A 245 -14.40 11.45 -23.03
CA ALA A 245 -15.52 11.90 -23.87
C ALA A 245 -15.97 13.35 -23.61
N LEU A 246 -15.45 14.04 -22.58
CA LEU A 246 -15.75 15.45 -22.32
C LEU A 246 -15.09 16.36 -23.36
N THR A 247 -15.72 17.51 -23.63
CA THR A 247 -15.13 18.54 -24.49
C THR A 247 -13.91 19.18 -23.84
N ALA A 248 -12.99 19.73 -24.64
CA ALA A 248 -11.82 20.45 -24.13
C ALA A 248 -12.22 21.60 -23.17
N ASN A 249 -13.29 22.34 -23.48
CA ASN A 249 -13.80 23.39 -22.61
C ASN A 249 -14.28 22.86 -21.25
N GLN A 250 -15.02 21.74 -21.25
CA GLN A 250 -15.45 21.11 -20.00
C GLN A 250 -14.27 20.61 -19.16
N LYS A 251 -13.28 19.95 -19.79
CA LYS A 251 -12.06 19.51 -19.10
C LYS A 251 -11.34 20.70 -18.44
N ASN A 252 -11.18 21.82 -19.14
CA ASN A 252 -10.56 23.03 -18.60
C ASN A 252 -11.31 23.60 -17.39
N ILE A 253 -12.64 23.75 -17.52
CA ILE A 253 -13.48 24.24 -16.41
C ILE A 253 -13.35 23.33 -15.18
N ILE A 254 -13.39 22.02 -15.39
CA ILE A 254 -13.25 21.05 -14.29
C ILE A 254 -11.87 21.17 -13.65
N ASN A 255 -10.80 21.26 -14.45
CA ASN A 255 -9.44 21.37 -13.95
C ASN A 255 -9.25 22.62 -13.07
N GLU A 256 -9.71 23.78 -13.54
CA GLU A 256 -9.66 25.03 -12.78
C GLU A 256 -10.47 24.96 -11.48
N ALA A 257 -11.65 24.33 -11.54
CA ALA A 257 -12.52 24.23 -10.38
C ALA A 257 -11.96 23.26 -9.30
N TYR A 258 -11.28 22.19 -9.72
CA TYR A 258 -10.63 21.23 -8.82
C TYR A 258 -9.48 21.84 -8.01
N GLU A 259 -8.78 22.84 -8.55
CA GLU A 259 -7.66 23.50 -7.85
C GLU A 259 -8.07 24.11 -6.51
N SER A 260 -9.30 24.63 -6.40
CA SER A 260 -9.83 25.15 -5.14
C SER A 260 -10.02 24.03 -4.11
N LEU A 261 -10.42 22.84 -4.56
CA LEU A 261 -10.62 21.66 -3.73
C LEU A 261 -9.28 21.07 -3.27
N ILE A 262 -8.26 21.09 -4.13
CA ILE A 262 -6.88 20.69 -3.77
C ILE A 262 -6.32 21.56 -2.65
N LYS A 263 -6.47 22.89 -2.75
CA LYS A 263 -6.02 23.83 -1.71
C LYS A 263 -6.69 23.56 -0.36
N LEU A 264 -7.95 23.14 -0.40
CA LEU A 264 -8.73 22.74 0.77
C LEU A 264 -8.56 21.25 1.13
N GLN A 265 -7.66 20.51 0.45
CA GLN A 265 -7.43 19.07 0.63
C GLN A 265 -8.70 18.21 0.63
N LEU A 266 -9.72 18.64 -0.12
CA LEU A 266 -10.96 17.89 -0.35
C LEU A 266 -10.84 16.91 -1.52
N ALA A 267 -9.75 17.02 -2.28
CA ALA A 267 -9.40 16.17 -3.40
C ALA A 267 -7.89 16.00 -3.47
N THR A 268 -7.43 15.02 -4.23
CA THR A 268 -6.02 14.71 -4.44
C THR A 268 -5.63 14.79 -5.91
N ARG A 269 -4.36 15.15 -6.16
CA ARG A 269 -3.76 15.07 -7.49
C ARG A 269 -3.43 13.62 -7.85
N VAL A 270 -3.45 13.36 -9.14
CA VAL A 270 -3.06 12.07 -9.73
C VAL A 270 -2.10 12.38 -10.87
N THR A 271 -0.79 12.20 -10.63
CA THR A 271 0.27 12.45 -11.62
C THR A 271 1.00 11.17 -12.04
N GLY A 272 0.75 10.06 -11.33
CA GLY A 272 1.30 8.75 -11.56
C GLY A 272 0.76 8.06 -12.82
N ASN A 273 1.15 6.79 -12.98
CA ASN A 273 0.82 5.98 -14.16
C ASN A 273 1.34 6.62 -15.47
N ASN A 274 2.60 7.08 -15.49
CA ASN A 274 3.26 7.68 -16.66
C ASN A 274 2.46 8.82 -17.33
N GLY A 275 1.76 9.64 -16.53
CA GLY A 275 0.99 10.77 -17.02
C GLY A 275 -0.29 10.38 -17.78
N LYS A 276 -0.72 9.11 -17.72
CA LYS A 276 -1.93 8.61 -18.40
C LYS A 276 -3.17 9.46 -18.20
N TYR A 277 -3.27 10.07 -17.02
CA TYR A 277 -4.45 10.81 -16.59
C TYR A 277 -4.29 12.33 -16.71
N ALA A 278 -3.27 12.84 -17.40
CA ALA A 278 -2.92 14.27 -17.47
C ALA A 278 -4.03 15.21 -17.95
N ASN A 279 -4.99 14.74 -18.76
CA ASN A 279 -6.14 15.53 -19.18
C ASN A 279 -7.02 16.01 -18.00
N LEU A 280 -7.01 15.26 -16.91
CA LEU A 280 -7.66 15.58 -15.64
C LEU A 280 -6.85 14.89 -14.51
N PRO A 281 -5.82 15.57 -13.98
CA PRO A 281 -4.83 14.99 -13.07
C PRO A 281 -5.32 15.00 -11.60
N PHE A 282 -6.54 14.52 -11.37
CA PHE A 282 -7.18 14.50 -10.05
C PHE A 282 -7.88 13.16 -9.78
N ASP A 283 -8.24 12.88 -8.53
CA ASP A 283 -8.91 11.62 -8.11
C ASP A 283 -10.30 11.35 -8.73
N ALA A 284 -10.89 12.36 -9.37
CA ALA A 284 -12.23 12.36 -9.97
C ALA A 284 -13.39 11.98 -9.04
N GLN A 285 -13.19 11.84 -7.72
CA GLN A 285 -14.22 11.30 -6.83
C GLN A 285 -15.45 12.23 -6.75
N LEU A 286 -15.24 13.54 -6.83
CA LEU A 286 -16.28 14.57 -6.75
C LEU A 286 -16.98 14.83 -8.09
N LEU A 287 -16.56 14.17 -9.17
CA LEU A 287 -17.29 14.16 -10.44
C LEU A 287 -18.51 13.22 -10.41
N TYR A 288 -18.56 12.32 -9.42
CA TYR A 288 -19.74 11.50 -9.14
C TYR A 288 -20.77 12.31 -8.34
N PRO A 289 -21.98 12.57 -8.86
CA PRO A 289 -22.97 13.40 -8.18
C PRO A 289 -23.32 12.91 -6.76
N SER A 290 -23.39 11.59 -6.57
CA SER A 290 -23.68 10.98 -5.26
C SER A 290 -22.58 11.25 -4.23
N ARG A 291 -21.30 11.14 -4.62
CA ARG A 291 -20.14 11.41 -3.76
C ARG A 291 -20.07 12.89 -3.42
N LEU A 292 -20.23 13.78 -4.40
CA LEU A 292 -20.22 15.22 -4.15
C LEU A 292 -21.34 15.65 -3.18
N ASN A 293 -22.55 15.12 -3.36
CA ASN A 293 -23.65 15.41 -2.45
C ASN A 293 -23.39 14.89 -1.03
N ALA A 294 -22.77 13.72 -0.88
CA ALA A 294 -22.42 13.17 0.41
C ALA A 294 -21.37 14.04 1.13
N GLU A 295 -20.34 14.52 0.42
CA GLU A 295 -19.33 15.40 1.01
C GLU A 295 -19.90 16.78 1.39
N ILE A 296 -20.81 17.33 0.57
CA ILE A 296 -21.53 18.57 0.93
C ILE A 296 -22.31 18.38 2.24
N LEU A 297 -23.02 17.25 2.39
CA LEU A 297 -23.78 16.95 3.59
C LEU A 297 -22.87 16.80 4.82
N GLN A 298 -21.70 16.18 4.65
CA GLN A 298 -20.72 16.04 5.74
C GLN A 298 -20.14 17.38 6.19
N ALA A 299 -19.83 18.28 5.25
CA ALA A 299 -19.41 19.63 5.58
C ALA A 299 -20.52 20.41 6.29
N ASP A 300 -21.77 20.29 5.81
CA ASP A 300 -22.94 20.98 6.37
C ASP A 300 -23.18 20.62 7.84
N LYS A 301 -22.99 19.35 8.22
CA LYS A 301 -23.16 18.86 9.60
C LYS A 301 -22.29 19.59 10.63
N LYS A 302 -21.11 20.10 10.25
CA LYS A 302 -20.13 20.72 11.16
C LYS A 302 -19.89 22.21 10.91
N ARG A 303 -20.44 22.79 9.83
CA ARG A 303 -20.09 24.15 9.38
C ARG A 303 -20.33 25.25 10.42
N GLU A 304 -21.32 25.07 11.29
CA GLU A 304 -21.62 26.04 12.36
C GLU A 304 -20.61 26.01 13.50
N GLN A 305 -19.93 24.88 13.73
CA GLN A 305 -18.98 24.70 14.83
C GLN A 305 -17.51 24.64 14.37
N ASP A 306 -17.26 24.46 13.07
CA ASP A 306 -15.94 24.29 12.49
C ASP A 306 -15.77 25.20 11.24
N PRO A 307 -14.95 26.27 11.31
CA PRO A 307 -14.70 27.15 10.17
C PRO A 307 -14.12 26.44 8.94
N GLU A 308 -13.36 25.35 9.12
CA GLU A 308 -12.83 24.56 8.00
C GLU A 308 -13.97 23.81 7.28
N ALA A 309 -14.99 23.36 8.01
CA ALA A 309 -16.19 22.76 7.44
C ALA A 309 -17.03 23.79 6.66
N GLU A 310 -17.16 25.03 7.14
CA GLU A 310 -17.83 26.11 6.39
C GLU A 310 -17.10 26.42 5.09
N GLY A 311 -15.76 26.56 5.13
CA GLY A 311 -14.95 26.76 3.93
C GLY A 311 -15.11 25.62 2.91
N ALA A 312 -15.13 24.38 3.38
CA ALA A 312 -15.37 23.21 2.53
C ALA A 312 -16.79 23.20 1.94
N PHE A 313 -17.81 23.48 2.75
CA PHE A 313 -19.21 23.55 2.31
C PHE A 313 -19.39 24.57 1.17
N GLN A 314 -18.83 25.77 1.31
CA GLN A 314 -18.88 26.80 0.28
C GLN A 314 -18.17 26.36 -1.01
N ALA A 315 -16.97 25.78 -0.89
CA ALA A 315 -16.19 25.33 -2.04
C ALA A 315 -16.86 24.20 -2.80
N LEU A 316 -17.42 23.21 -2.10
CA LEU A 316 -18.11 22.07 -2.71
C LEU A 316 -19.41 22.50 -3.41
N ASN A 317 -20.17 23.43 -2.84
CA ASN A 317 -21.36 23.98 -3.49
C ASN A 317 -21.01 24.80 -4.74
N LYS A 318 -19.96 25.63 -4.66
CA LYS A 318 -19.44 26.36 -5.83
C LYS A 318 -18.98 25.40 -6.93
N PHE A 319 -18.29 24.32 -6.56
CA PHE A 319 -17.87 23.29 -7.50
C PHE A 319 -19.08 22.62 -8.18
N LYS A 320 -20.09 22.22 -7.40
CA LYS A 320 -21.34 21.65 -7.92
C LYS A 320 -22.03 22.58 -8.93
N GLN A 321 -22.16 23.87 -8.61
CA GLN A 321 -22.74 24.86 -9.52
C GLN A 321 -21.91 25.01 -10.81
N THR A 322 -20.59 24.98 -10.69
CA THR A 322 -19.67 25.05 -11.84
C THR A 322 -19.89 23.87 -12.80
N LEU A 323 -19.99 22.65 -12.26
CA LEU A 323 -20.26 21.45 -13.07
C LEU A 323 -21.64 21.50 -13.75
N GLN A 324 -22.65 22.04 -13.06
CA GLN A 324 -24.00 22.21 -13.61
C GLN A 324 -24.03 23.22 -14.75
N ASN A 325 -23.41 24.39 -14.56
CA ASN A 325 -23.36 25.46 -15.56
C ASN A 325 -22.57 25.05 -16.82
N ALA A 326 -21.53 24.23 -16.66
CA ALA A 326 -20.75 23.67 -17.77
C ALA A 326 -21.41 22.43 -18.41
N GLU A 327 -22.66 22.11 -18.02
CA GLU A 327 -23.45 20.99 -18.54
C GLU A 327 -22.72 19.64 -18.45
N VAL A 328 -21.86 19.45 -17.45
CA VAL A 328 -20.98 18.27 -17.32
C VAL A 328 -21.80 16.98 -17.19
N TRP A 329 -22.93 17.03 -16.49
CA TRP A 329 -23.81 15.87 -16.27
C TRP A 329 -25.05 15.80 -17.17
N LYS A 330 -25.12 16.61 -18.23
CA LYS A 330 -26.33 16.74 -19.05
C LYS A 330 -26.68 15.43 -19.78
N ASN A 331 -27.98 15.20 -20.00
CA ASN A 331 -28.53 14.00 -20.64
C ASN A 331 -28.16 12.67 -19.95
N GLY A 332 -27.98 12.69 -18.62
CA GLY A 332 -27.64 11.49 -17.83
C GLY A 332 -26.19 11.03 -18.00
N ARG A 333 -25.32 11.82 -18.64
CA ARG A 333 -23.90 11.51 -18.78
C ARG A 333 -23.18 11.73 -17.45
N GLN A 334 -23.03 10.69 -16.66
CA GLN A 334 -22.23 10.69 -15.43
C GLN A 334 -21.12 9.64 -15.52
N PRO A 335 -20.04 9.77 -14.71
CA PRO A 335 -19.00 8.76 -14.69
C PRO A 335 -19.55 7.38 -14.34
N CYS A 336 -19.02 6.32 -14.97
CA CYS A 336 -19.37 4.94 -14.63
C CYS A 336 -18.89 4.63 -13.19
N PRO A 337 -19.76 4.17 -12.28
CA PRO A 337 -19.35 3.81 -10.92
C PRO A 337 -18.73 2.40 -10.85
N TYR A 338 -18.71 1.66 -11.96
CA TYR A 338 -18.18 0.30 -12.06
C TYR A 338 -16.85 0.27 -12.81
N GLY A 339 -15.96 -0.62 -12.35
CA GLY A 339 -14.67 -0.94 -12.93
C GLY A 339 -14.28 -2.36 -12.51
N VAL A 340 -13.08 -2.80 -12.86
CA VAL A 340 -12.61 -4.16 -12.58
C VAL A 340 -11.40 -4.10 -11.65
N LEU A 341 -11.43 -4.94 -10.60
CA LEU A 341 -10.26 -5.31 -9.83
C LEU A 341 -9.73 -6.61 -10.43
N LEU A 342 -8.58 -6.52 -11.09
CA LEU A 342 -7.90 -7.69 -11.65
C LEU A 342 -7.00 -8.26 -10.57
N LEU A 343 -7.24 -9.52 -10.21
CA LEU A 343 -6.40 -10.32 -9.33
C LEU A 343 -5.98 -11.57 -10.12
N ALA A 344 -4.68 -11.81 -10.24
CA ALA A 344 -4.12 -13.01 -10.85
C ALA A 344 -2.97 -13.55 -9.98
N ASP A 345 -2.82 -14.86 -9.98
CA ASP A 345 -1.84 -15.62 -9.21
C ASP A 345 -1.29 -16.75 -10.09
N GLY A 346 -0.01 -17.08 -9.95
CA GLY A 346 0.64 -18.09 -10.76
C GLY A 346 0.23 -19.51 -10.35
N ASP A 347 -0.23 -20.30 -11.32
CA ASP A 347 -0.53 -21.70 -11.05
C ASP A 347 0.74 -22.48 -10.71
N ARG A 348 0.75 -23.11 -9.53
CA ARG A 348 1.80 -24.07 -9.09
C ARG A 348 3.21 -23.49 -9.04
N MET A 349 3.35 -22.23 -8.62
CA MET A 349 4.66 -21.58 -8.48
C MET A 349 5.68 -22.32 -7.61
N GLY A 350 5.20 -23.06 -6.60
CA GLY A 350 6.07 -23.96 -5.82
C GLY A 350 6.74 -25.02 -6.70
N GLU A 351 5.98 -25.69 -7.57
CA GLU A 351 6.51 -26.70 -8.50
C GLU A 351 7.52 -26.09 -9.48
N LEU A 352 7.27 -24.86 -9.94
CA LEU A 352 8.20 -24.14 -10.81
C LEU A 352 9.52 -23.83 -10.09
N LEU A 353 9.47 -23.31 -8.87
CA LEU A 353 10.67 -22.99 -8.09
C LEU A 353 11.44 -24.26 -7.67
N ASP A 354 10.73 -25.34 -7.36
CA ASP A 354 11.31 -26.65 -6.98
C ASP A 354 11.98 -27.38 -8.15
N ALA A 355 11.68 -26.97 -9.40
CA ALA A 355 12.34 -27.49 -10.59
C ALA A 355 13.82 -27.09 -10.68
N ALA A 356 14.23 -26.00 -10.01
CA ALA A 356 15.63 -25.57 -9.96
C ALA A 356 16.50 -26.59 -9.22
N GLN A 357 17.50 -27.15 -9.91
CA GLN A 357 18.43 -28.11 -9.32
C GLN A 357 19.64 -27.43 -8.68
N ASP A 358 19.97 -26.22 -9.13
CA ASP A 358 21.08 -25.43 -8.65
C ASP A 358 20.73 -23.94 -8.55
N GLU A 359 21.67 -23.18 -8.00
CA GLU A 359 21.52 -21.76 -7.75
C GLU A 359 21.37 -20.93 -9.03
N ALA A 360 22.06 -21.31 -10.11
CA ALA A 360 22.01 -20.57 -11.37
C ALA A 360 20.63 -20.76 -12.02
N GLN A 361 20.12 -21.99 -12.06
CA GLN A 361 18.76 -22.27 -12.53
C GLN A 361 17.70 -21.54 -11.70
N HIS A 362 17.85 -21.49 -10.38
CA HIS A 362 16.92 -20.75 -9.52
C HIS A 362 16.95 -19.25 -9.84
N LYS A 363 18.14 -18.66 -10.00
CA LYS A 363 18.30 -17.26 -10.42
C LYS A 363 17.66 -16.96 -11.78
N GLU A 364 17.75 -17.87 -12.76
CA GLU A 364 17.11 -17.68 -14.07
C GLU A 364 15.57 -17.68 -13.97
N ILE A 365 15.00 -18.58 -13.16
CA ILE A 365 13.54 -18.60 -12.93
C ILE A 365 13.09 -17.30 -12.27
N THR A 366 13.77 -16.86 -11.22
CA THR A 366 13.40 -15.66 -10.49
C THR A 366 13.67 -14.39 -11.28
N LYS A 367 14.67 -14.38 -12.18
CA LYS A 367 14.89 -13.32 -13.17
C LYS A 367 13.71 -13.21 -14.14
N ALA A 368 13.21 -14.34 -14.65
CA ALA A 368 12.03 -14.36 -15.50
C ALA A 368 10.78 -13.83 -14.77
N LEU A 369 10.61 -14.18 -13.49
CA LEU A 369 9.51 -13.67 -12.66
C LEU A 369 9.61 -12.17 -12.39
N SER A 370 10.81 -11.65 -12.08
CA SER A 370 11.03 -10.20 -11.95
C SER A 370 10.67 -9.47 -13.25
N ALA A 371 11.13 -9.99 -14.40
CA ALA A 371 10.84 -9.39 -15.70
C ALA A 371 9.34 -9.41 -16.05
N PHE A 372 8.64 -10.51 -15.72
CA PHE A 372 7.18 -10.57 -15.87
C PHE A 372 6.51 -9.51 -15.00
N ALA A 373 6.83 -9.44 -13.70
CA ALA A 373 6.25 -8.48 -12.77
C ALA A 373 6.44 -7.02 -13.24
N GLU A 374 7.62 -6.67 -13.76
CA GLU A 374 7.88 -5.34 -14.33
C GLU A 374 6.98 -5.04 -15.54
N SER A 375 6.80 -6.03 -16.43
CA SER A 375 5.99 -5.87 -17.65
C SER A 375 4.48 -5.67 -17.37
N VAL A 376 3.98 -6.15 -16.23
CA VAL A 376 2.56 -6.05 -15.86
C VAL A 376 2.10 -4.59 -15.77
N SER A 377 2.95 -3.72 -15.21
CA SER A 377 2.63 -2.30 -15.04
C SER A 377 2.41 -1.61 -16.39
N GLU A 378 3.33 -1.84 -17.34
CA GLU A 378 3.22 -1.33 -18.72
C GLU A 378 1.97 -1.88 -19.42
N LYS A 379 1.72 -3.19 -19.29
CA LYS A 379 0.55 -3.83 -19.90
C LYS A 379 -0.75 -3.26 -19.35
N MET A 380 -0.88 -3.02 -18.04
CA MET A 380 -2.09 -2.41 -17.50
C MET A 380 -2.26 -0.96 -17.98
N HIS A 381 -1.17 -0.21 -18.08
CA HIS A 381 -1.18 1.16 -18.57
C HIS A 381 -1.71 1.28 -20.02
N ASP A 382 -1.36 0.33 -20.90
CA ASP A 382 -1.86 0.26 -22.28
C ASP A 382 -3.39 0.11 -22.36
N TYR A 383 -3.99 -0.47 -21.32
CA TYR A 383 -5.44 -0.68 -21.19
C TYR A 383 -6.09 0.34 -20.26
N ASP A 384 -5.44 1.47 -20.06
CA ASP A 384 -5.89 2.59 -19.23
C ASP A 384 -6.10 2.23 -17.74
N GLY A 385 -5.55 1.10 -17.32
CA GLY A 385 -5.56 0.61 -15.95
C GLY A 385 -4.38 1.14 -15.13
N HIS A 386 -4.34 0.71 -13.87
CA HIS A 386 -3.29 1.04 -12.91
C HIS A 386 -2.90 -0.21 -12.13
N CYS A 387 -1.62 -0.59 -12.24
CA CYS A 387 -1.05 -1.70 -11.48
C CYS A 387 -0.85 -1.26 -10.02
N ILE A 388 -1.43 -2.02 -9.09
CA ILE A 388 -1.28 -1.79 -7.65
C ILE A 388 -0.11 -2.61 -7.12
N TYR A 389 -0.02 -3.86 -7.55
CA TYR A 389 1.02 -4.80 -7.16
C TYR A 389 1.31 -5.74 -8.32
N ALA A 390 2.60 -5.96 -8.57
CA ALA A 390 3.09 -7.06 -9.38
C ALA A 390 4.37 -7.53 -8.70
N GLY A 391 4.36 -8.72 -8.09
CA GLY A 391 5.50 -9.20 -7.31
C GLY A 391 5.75 -10.67 -7.59
N GLY A 392 6.66 -10.94 -8.51
CA GLY A 392 6.78 -12.27 -9.10
C GLY A 392 5.56 -12.55 -9.98
N ASP A 393 4.76 -13.54 -9.61
CA ASP A 393 3.58 -13.98 -10.35
C ASP A 393 2.25 -13.38 -9.85
N ASP A 394 2.21 -12.92 -8.60
CA ASP A 394 1.05 -12.26 -8.00
C ASP A 394 0.80 -10.88 -8.65
N VAL A 395 -0.40 -10.66 -9.17
CA VAL A 395 -0.81 -9.41 -9.83
C VAL A 395 -2.11 -8.87 -9.25
N LEU A 396 -2.13 -7.57 -8.95
CA LEU A 396 -3.29 -6.82 -8.52
C LEU A 396 -3.34 -5.46 -9.22
N GLY A 397 -4.48 -5.11 -9.82
CA GLY A 397 -4.64 -3.81 -10.45
C GLY A 397 -6.08 -3.41 -10.73
N PHE A 398 -6.26 -2.12 -11.01
CA PHE A 398 -7.54 -1.59 -11.48
C PHE A 398 -7.54 -1.47 -12.99
N VAL A 399 -8.61 -1.94 -13.63
CA VAL A 399 -8.82 -1.79 -15.08
C VAL A 399 -10.20 -1.18 -15.30
N PRO A 400 -10.34 -0.17 -16.19
CA PRO A 400 -11.65 0.37 -16.46
C PRO A 400 -12.51 -0.64 -17.23
N LEU A 401 -13.82 -0.61 -16.97
CA LEU A 401 -14.76 -1.65 -17.44
C LEU A 401 -14.71 -1.87 -18.97
N TYR A 402 -14.52 -0.80 -19.75
CA TYR A 402 -14.51 -0.86 -21.22
C TYR A 402 -13.22 -1.47 -21.82
N LYS A 403 -12.19 -1.71 -20.99
CA LYS A 403 -10.91 -2.31 -21.40
C LYS A 403 -10.61 -3.64 -20.72
N ALA A 404 -11.46 -4.08 -19.79
CA ALA A 404 -11.19 -5.25 -18.95
C ALA A 404 -11.02 -6.57 -19.71
N TYR A 405 -11.63 -6.71 -20.90
CA TYR A 405 -11.59 -7.92 -21.74
C TYR A 405 -10.97 -7.67 -23.13
N ALA A 406 -10.35 -6.50 -23.34
CA ALA A 406 -9.95 -6.02 -24.66
C ALA A 406 -8.66 -6.63 -25.21
#